data_AF-A0A1X7NX04-F1
#
_entry.id   AF-A0A1X7NX04-F1
#
_cell.length_a   1.000
_cell.length_b   1.000
_cell.length_c   1.000
_cell.angle_alpha   90.00
_cell.angle_beta   90.00
_cell.angle_gamma   90.00
#
_symmetry.space_group_name_H-M   'P 1'
#
loop_
_entity.id
_entity.type
_entity.pdbx_description
1 polymer ?
#
loop_
_entity_poly.entity_id
_entity_poly.type
_entity_poly.pdbx_seq_one_letter_code
_entity_poly.pdbx_strand_id
1 'polypeptide(L)' 'MAYLRRQRLERVREELLVTAAGAVSVTEVATRRGFIHLSRFAAIYRAAFSENPSDTLRS' A
#
# COMPACT_ATOMS: atom_id res chain seq x y z
N MET A 1 16.87 -2.31 11.96
CA MET A 1 16.30 -1.09 11.32
C MET A 1 15.24 -1.42 10.23
N ALA A 2 14.28 -2.30 10.51
CA ALA A 2 13.19 -2.65 9.56
C ALA A 2 11.78 -2.29 10.09
N TYR A 3 11.67 -1.97 11.38
CA TYR A 3 10.39 -1.81 12.08
C TYR A 3 9.57 -0.61 11.57
N LEU A 4 10.22 0.54 11.33
CA LEU A 4 9.55 1.75 10.83
C LEU A 4 8.99 1.61 9.41
N ARG A 5 9.53 0.69 8.60
CA ARG A 5 9.03 0.42 7.24
C ARG A 5 7.71 -0.35 7.27
N ARG A 6 7.57 -1.31 8.19
CA ARG A 6 6.36 -2.12 8.32
C ARG A 6 5.16 -1.28 8.76
N GLN A 7 5.33 -0.42 9.76
CA GLN A 7 4.25 0.46 10.24
C GLN A 7 3.74 1.42 9.15
N ARG A 8 4.62 1.91 8.26
CA ARG A 8 4.21 2.74 7.12
C ARG A 8 3.39 1.94 6.11
N LEU A 9 3.76 0.68 5.87
CA LEU A 9 3.04 -0.21 4.96
C LEU A 9 1.68 -0.64 5.53
N GLU A 10 1.58 -0.86 6.85
CA GLU A 10 0.32 -1.18 7.53
C GLU A 10 -0.68 -0.04 7.41
N ARG A 11 -0.26 1.22 7.59
CA ARG A 11 -1.14 2.37 7.35
C ARG A 11 -1.67 2.45 5.93
N VAL A 12 -0.84 2.13 4.93
CA VAL A 12 -1.29 2.06 3.54
C VAL A 12 -2.31 0.94 3.37
N ARG A 13 -2.06 -0.23 3.95
CA ARG A 13 -2.99 -1.37 3.91
C ARG A 13 -4.33 -1.05 4.56
N GLU A 14 -4.34 -0.44 5.74
CA GLU A 14 -5.57 0.02 6.41
C GLU A 14 -6.34 1.01 5.53
N GLU A 15 -5.65 1.97 4.92
CA GLU A 15 -6.29 2.97 4.05
C GLU A 15 -6.88 2.33 2.78
N LEU A 16 -6.20 1.33 2.21
CA LEU A 16 -6.72 0.55 1.08
C LEU A 16 -7.91 -0.34 1.47
N LEU A 17 -7.95 -0.87 2.69
CA LEU A 17 -9.06 -1.70 3.19
C LEU A 17 -10.29 -0.88 3.60
N VAL A 18 -10.07 0.32 4.15
CA VAL A 18 -11.15 1.23 4.56
C VAL A 18 -11.79 1.91 3.34
N THR A 19 -11.02 2.11 2.27
CA THR A 19 -11.53 2.79 1.08
C THR A 19 -12.11 1.79 0.08
N ALA A 20 -13.35 2.00 -0.33
CA ALA A 20 -14.00 1.14 -1.32
C ALA A 20 -13.25 1.13 -2.67
N ALA A 21 -13.21 -0.04 -3.31
CA ALA A 21 -12.67 -0.20 -4.66
C ALA A 21 -13.32 0.81 -5.62
N GLY A 22 -12.53 1.74 -6.15
CA GLY A 22 -12.98 2.78 -7.08
C GLY A 22 -13.17 4.18 -6.48
N ALA A 23 -13.12 4.33 -5.14
CA ALA A 23 -13.12 5.65 -4.51
C ALA A 23 -11.71 6.29 -4.46
N VAL A 24 -10.65 5.47 -4.37
CA VAL A 24 -9.25 5.89 -4.50
C VAL A 24 -8.45 4.83 -5.26
N SER A 25 -7.34 5.26 -5.87
CA SER A 25 -6.39 4.34 -6.50
C SER A 25 -5.21 4.02 -5.58
N VAL A 26 -4.61 2.84 -5.75
CA VAL A 26 -3.36 2.46 -5.08
C VAL A 26 -2.27 3.52 -5.27
N THR A 27 -2.20 4.10 -6.48
CA THR A 27 -1.25 5.18 -6.81
C THR A 27 -1.45 6.41 -5.94
N GLU A 28 -2.69 6.81 -5.73
CA GLU A 28 -3.03 7.98 -4.95
C GLU A 28 -2.70 7.79 -3.47
N VAL A 29 -3.05 6.62 -2.91
CA VAL A 29 -2.71 6.27 -1.52
C VAL A 29 -1.19 6.20 -1.32
N ALA A 30 -0.47 5.56 -2.23
CA ALA A 30 0.99 5.48 -2.19
C ALA A 30 1.64 6.88 -2.24
N THR A 31 1.16 7.76 -3.13
CA THR A 31 1.70 9.11 -3.31
C THR A 31 1.44 9.98 -2.07
N ARG A 32 0.23 9.92 -1.49
CA ARG A 32 -0.13 10.63 -0.24
C ARG A 32 0.73 10.20 0.95
N ARG A 33 1.18 8.94 0.97
CA ARG A 33 2.08 8.40 2.02
C ARG A 33 3.57 8.60 1.72
N GLY A 34 3.90 9.29 0.62
CA GLY A 34 5.27 9.67 0.26
C GLY A 34 6.03 8.63 -0.56
N PHE A 35 5.34 7.64 -1.14
CA PHE A 35 5.94 6.70 -2.08
C PHE A 35 5.91 7.27 -3.50
N ILE A 36 7.09 7.67 -3.98
CA ILE A 36 7.27 8.26 -5.32
C ILE A 36 7.39 7.16 -6.40
N HIS A 37 7.96 6.01 -6.03
CA HIS A 37 8.21 4.90 -6.95
C HIS A 37 7.22 3.75 -6.73
N LEU A 38 6.14 3.72 -7.51
CA LEU A 38 5.07 2.72 -7.41
C LEU A 38 5.57 1.28 -7.58
N SER A 39 6.46 1.04 -8.54
CA SER A 39 7.01 -0.31 -8.79
C SER A 39 7.80 -0.83 -7.59
N ARG A 40 8.57 0.05 -6.94
CA ARG A 40 9.32 -0.28 -5.72
C ARG A 40 8.39 -0.44 -4.53
N PHE A 41 7.36 0.40 -4.41
CA PHE A 41 6.35 0.28 -3.38
C PHE A 41 5.61 -1.05 -3.47
N ALA A 42 5.14 -1.44 -4.66
CA ALA A 42 4.46 -2.72 -4.88
C ALA A 42 5.36 -3.92 -4.53
N ALA A 43 6.64 -3.88 -4.92
CA ALA A 43 7.60 -4.93 -4.56
C ALA A 43 7.82 -5.05 -3.05
N ILE A 44 7.94 -3.92 -2.34
CA ILE A 44 8.10 -3.88 -0.88
C ILE A 44 6.81 -4.33 -0.18
N TYR A 45 5.65 -3.92 -0.68
CA TYR A 45 4.35 -4.29 -0.13
C TYR A 45 4.11 -5.80 -0.26
N ARG A 46 4.34 -6.35 -1.46
CA ARG A 46 4.25 -7.80 -1.71
C ARG A 46 5.24 -8.59 -0.87
N ALA A 47 6.46 -8.08 -0.67
CA ALA A 47 7.43 -8.74 0.22
C ALA A 47 6.99 -8.73 1.71
N ALA A 48 6.15 -7.79 2.12
CA ALA A 48 5.67 -7.66 3.50
C ALA A 48 4.36 -8.40 3.77
N PHE A 49 3.44 -8.43 2.80
CA PHE A 49 2.07 -8.96 2.97
C PHE A 49 1.72 -10.12 2.03
N SER A 50 2.64 -10.52 1.15
CA SER A 50 2.43 -11.59 0.16
C SER A 50 1.27 -11.35 -0.84
N GLU A 51 0.69 -10.16 -0.85
CA GLU A 51 -0.39 -9.72 -1.74
C GLU A 51 0.00 -8.40 -2.43
N ASN A 52 -0.59 -8.06 -3.58
CA ASN A 52 -0.38 -6.74 -4.16
C ASN A 52 -1.33 -5.72 -3.53
N PRO A 53 -0.95 -4.44 -3.44
CA PRO A 53 -1.83 -3.41 -2.91
C PRO A 53 -3.13 -3.25 -3.73
N SER A 54 -3.10 -3.58 -5.02
CA SER A 54 -4.32 -3.63 -5.86
C SER A 54 -5.25 -4.80 -5.50
N ASP A 55 -4.70 -5.90 -5.00
CA ASP A 55 -5.48 -7.05 -4.55
C ASP A 55 -6.15 -6.72 -3.22
N THR A 56 -5.42 -6.06 -2.29
CA THR A 56 -5.98 -5.53 -1.04
C THR A 56 -7.13 -4.56 -1.29
N LEU A 57 -7.02 -3.67 -2.29
CA LEU A 57 -8.08 -2.71 -2.64
C LEU A 57 -9.30 -3.38 -3.29
N ARG A 58 -9.14 -4.58 -3.87
CA ARG A 58 -10.21 -5.31 -4.58
C ARG A 58 -10.88 -6.38 -3.70
N SER A 59 -10.31 -6.69 -2.54
CA SER A 59 -10.88 -7.59 -1.52
C SER A 59 -12.06 -6.95 -0.81
#